data_AF-A0A645HCA3-F1
#
_entry.id   AF-A0A645HCA3-F1
#
_cell.length_a   1.000
_cell.length_b   1.000
_cell.length_c   1.000
_cell.angle_alpha   90.00
_cell.angle_beta   90.00
_cell.angle_gamma   90.00
#
_symmetry.space_group_name_H-M   'P 1'
#
loop_
_entity.id
_entity.type
_entity.pdbx_description
1 polymer ?
#
loop_
_entity_poly.entity_id
_entity_poly.type
_entity_poly.pdbx_seq_one_letter_code
_entity_poly.pdbx_strand_id
1 'polypeptide(L)'
;MSDVIMQYNHEGKVLARISNKTLGVEVTDTGLFTFADLSKSSAAKELFEEISNGLITKMSWAFRVTADAYDRDARTRTILKISKVYDVSAVSYPANGDTEISARSFFDGVIEREQREALERRRQILKIKLMMEV
;
A
#
# COMPACT_ATOMS: atom_id res chain seq x y z
N MET A 1 -12.11 -11.22 -0.07
CA MET A 1 -12.07 -9.83 0.42
C MET A 1 -13.30 -9.11 -0.11
N SER A 2 -14.03 -8.34 0.70
CA SER A 2 -15.12 -7.50 0.19
C SER A 2 -14.56 -6.42 -0.74
N ASP A 3 -15.41 -5.78 -1.54
CA ASP A 3 -15.00 -4.67 -2.40
C ASP A 3 -14.47 -3.50 -1.55
N VAL A 4 -13.15 -3.35 -1.52
CA VAL A 4 -12.44 -2.24 -0.87
C VAL A 4 -12.36 -1.08 -1.86
N ILE A 5 -12.49 0.13 -1.35
CA ILE A 5 -12.40 1.37 -2.11
C ILE A 5 -11.20 2.20 -1.68
N MET A 6 -10.75 3.07 -2.58
CA MET A 6 -9.82 4.15 -2.27
C MET A 6 -10.54 5.49 -2.33
N GLN A 7 -10.31 6.32 -1.33
CA GLN A 7 -10.89 7.65 -1.19
C GLN A 7 -9.91 8.57 -0.44
N TYR A 8 -10.35 9.78 -0.11
CA TYR A 8 -9.57 10.74 0.66
C TYR A 8 -10.23 10.95 2.03
N ASN A 9 -9.44 10.96 3.12
CA ASN A 9 -9.93 11.16 4.49
C ASN A 9 -11.11 10.25 4.92
N HIS A 10 -11.17 9.03 4.38
CA HIS A 10 -12.24 8.06 4.65
C HIS A 10 -13.65 8.53 4.22
N GLU A 11 -13.74 9.49 3.30
CA GLU A 11 -15.02 10.01 2.82
C GLU A 11 -14.96 10.50 1.37
N GLY A 12 -16.11 10.94 0.85
CA GLY A 12 -16.21 11.58 -0.46
C GLY A 12 -16.22 10.61 -1.64
N LYS A 13 -15.47 10.96 -2.70
CA LYS A 13 -15.48 10.24 -3.98
C LYS A 13 -14.63 8.97 -3.90
N VAL A 14 -15.12 7.90 -4.52
CA VAL A 14 -14.34 6.70 -4.79
C VAL A 14 -13.39 6.97 -5.95
N LEU A 15 -12.08 6.86 -5.68
CA LEU A 15 -11.00 7.16 -6.63
C LEU A 15 -10.45 5.90 -7.30
N ALA A 16 -10.50 4.78 -6.60
CA ALA A 16 -10.23 3.45 -7.13
C ALA A 16 -10.98 2.37 -6.34
N ARG A 17 -11.14 1.16 -6.89
CA ARG A 17 -11.79 0.05 -6.18
C ARG A 17 -11.37 -1.32 -6.68
N ILE A 18 -11.57 -2.35 -5.85
CA ILE A 18 -11.19 -3.72 -6.21
C ILE A 18 -12.09 -4.25 -7.33
N SER A 19 -13.41 -4.03 -7.25
CA SER A 19 -14.38 -4.61 -8.18
C SER A 19 -14.19 -4.23 -9.65
N ASN A 20 -13.58 -3.08 -9.94
CA ASN A 20 -13.24 -2.65 -11.30
C ASN A 20 -11.74 -2.76 -11.62
N LYS A 21 -10.97 -3.42 -10.76
CA LYS A 21 -9.53 -3.69 -10.92
C LYS A 21 -8.64 -2.45 -10.95
N THR A 22 -9.10 -1.31 -10.42
CA THR A 22 -8.23 -0.12 -10.28
C THR A 22 -7.56 -0.03 -8.92
N LEU A 23 -7.86 -0.93 -7.98
CA LEU A 23 -7.21 -1.03 -6.68
C LEU A 23 -6.76 -2.47 -6.41
N GLY A 24 -5.54 -2.62 -5.93
CA GLY A 24 -5.05 -3.85 -5.29
C GLY A 24 -4.71 -3.60 -3.83
N VAL A 25 -4.99 -4.60 -2.99
CA VAL A 25 -4.70 -4.61 -1.56
C VAL A 25 -4.16 -5.98 -1.20
N GLU A 26 -2.99 -6.02 -0.57
CA GLU A 26 -2.27 -7.24 -0.23
C GLU A 26 -1.65 -7.13 1.16
N VAL A 27 -1.72 -8.20 1.95
CA VAL A 27 -1.02 -8.28 3.23
C VAL A 27 0.38 -8.81 2.96
N THR A 28 1.39 -8.04 3.36
CA THR A 28 2.80 -8.41 3.30
C THR A 28 3.34 -8.70 4.70
N ASP A 29 4.60 -9.13 4.78
CA ASP A 29 5.37 -9.27 6.02
C ASP A 29 5.56 -7.93 6.76
N THR A 30 5.53 -6.81 6.04
CA THR A 30 5.72 -5.46 6.57
C THR A 30 4.43 -4.69 6.84
N GLY A 31 3.27 -5.13 6.33
CA GLY A 31 2.00 -4.45 6.57
C GLY A 31 0.94 -4.67 5.50
N LEU A 32 0.11 -3.66 5.26
CA LEU A 32 -0.92 -3.68 4.22
C LEU A 32 -0.43 -2.89 3.00
N PHE A 33 -0.01 -3.60 1.96
CA PHE A 33 0.37 -3.01 0.69
C PHE A 33 -0.87 -2.67 -0.14
N THR A 34 -0.83 -1.53 -0.82
CA THR A 34 -1.91 -1.07 -1.70
C THR A 34 -1.35 -0.41 -2.95
N PHE A 35 -1.99 -0.61 -4.10
CA PHE A 35 -1.72 0.16 -5.31
C PHE A 35 -3.03 0.57 -5.99
N ALA A 36 -3.06 1.75 -6.59
CA ALA A 36 -4.23 2.27 -7.27
C ALA A 36 -3.91 2.86 -8.64
N ASP A 37 -4.74 2.53 -9.63
CA ASP A 37 -4.77 3.20 -10.93
C ASP A 37 -5.66 4.44 -10.83
N LEU A 38 -5.00 5.58 -10.61
CA LEU A 38 -5.64 6.89 -10.48
C LEU A 38 -5.91 7.59 -11.84
N SER A 39 -5.82 6.88 -12.96
CA SER A 39 -6.05 7.47 -14.30
C SER A 39 -7.53 7.63 -14.69
N LYS A 40 -8.46 7.06 -13.92
CA LYS A 40 -9.85 6.83 -14.38
C LYS A 40 -10.82 7.99 -14.15
N SER A 41 -10.44 9.03 -13.41
CA SER A 41 -11.27 10.21 -13.21
C SER A 41 -10.43 11.46 -12.94
N SER A 42 -10.99 12.64 -13.15
CA SER A 42 -10.28 13.90 -12.85
C SER A 42 -9.89 14.00 -11.36
N ALA A 43 -10.79 13.60 -10.45
CA ALA A 43 -10.51 13.61 -9.01
C ALA A 43 -9.39 12.62 -8.62
N ALA A 44 -9.31 11.47 -9.30
CA ALA A 44 -8.22 10.53 -9.08
C ALA A 44 -6.89 11.08 -9.59
N LYS A 45 -6.88 11.73 -10.76
CA LYS A 45 -5.69 12.39 -11.31
C LYS A 45 -5.21 13.55 -10.43
N GLU A 46 -6.14 14.33 -9.90
CA GLU A 46 -5.84 15.39 -8.92
C GLU A 46 -5.16 14.80 -7.67
N LEU A 47 -5.71 13.72 -7.09
CA LEU A 47 -5.03 13.03 -5.99
C LEU A 47 -3.62 12.54 -6.37
N PHE A 48 -3.43 12.01 -7.58
CA PHE A 48 -2.11 11.62 -8.05
C PHE A 48 -1.13 12.81 -8.07
N GLU A 49 -1.57 13.97 -8.55
CA GLU A 49 -0.77 15.20 -8.57
C GLU A 49 -0.47 15.71 -7.16
N GLU A 50 -1.44 15.69 -6.25
CA GLU A 50 -1.27 16.07 -4.84
C GLU A 50 -0.23 15.19 -4.14
N ILE A 51 -0.26 13.87 -4.39
CA ILE A 51 0.75 12.94 -3.87
C ILE A 51 2.11 13.22 -4.52
N SER A 52 2.16 13.39 -5.84
CA SER A 52 3.39 13.65 -6.57
C SER A 52 4.08 14.95 -6.13
N ASN A 53 3.29 15.96 -5.76
CA ASN A 53 3.78 17.25 -5.28
C ASN A 53 4.04 17.27 -3.76
N GLY A 54 3.84 16.15 -3.06
CA GLY A 54 4.08 16.03 -1.63
C GLY A 54 3.05 16.75 -0.75
N LEU A 55 1.90 17.16 -1.30
CA LEU A 55 0.79 17.70 -0.52
C LEU A 55 0.14 16.61 0.32
N ILE A 56 0.12 15.37 -0.20
CA ILE A 56 -0.39 14.19 0.49
C ILE A 56 0.72 13.15 0.57
N THR A 57 1.13 12.82 1.79
CA THR A 57 2.28 11.94 2.06
C THR A 57 1.93 10.76 2.97
N LYS A 58 0.66 10.64 3.38
CA LYS A 58 0.21 9.67 4.37
C LYS A 58 -1.05 8.92 3.95
N MET A 59 -1.22 7.74 4.54
CA MET A 59 -2.32 6.82 4.27
C MET A 59 -2.96 6.35 5.57
N SER A 60 -4.17 5.84 5.44
CA SER A 60 -4.89 5.16 6.51
C SER A 60 -5.81 4.10 5.89
N TRP A 61 -6.40 3.26 6.72
CA TRP A 61 -7.33 2.23 6.27
C TRP A 61 -8.37 1.99 7.34
N ALA A 62 -9.63 1.87 6.93
CA ALA A 62 -10.74 1.64 7.84
C ALA A 62 -11.11 0.16 7.82
N PHE A 63 -11.27 -0.43 9.00
CA PHE A 63 -11.58 -1.84 9.16
C PHE A 63 -12.43 -2.11 10.39
N ARG A 64 -13.07 -3.28 10.41
CA ARG A 64 -13.84 -3.78 11.56
C ARG A 64 -13.08 -4.86 12.29
N VAL A 65 -12.80 -4.61 13.56
CA VAL A 65 -12.22 -5.58 14.50
C VAL A 65 -13.30 -6.55 14.98
N THR A 66 -12.98 -7.84 15.06
CA THR A 66 -13.84 -8.86 15.69
C THR A 66 -13.21 -9.53 16.89
N ALA A 67 -11.90 -9.47 17.03
CA ALA A 67 -11.20 -9.89 18.23
C ALA A 67 -9.97 -9.02 18.46
N ASP A 68 -9.76 -8.64 19.71
CA ASP A 68 -8.61 -7.88 20.19
C ASP A 68 -8.28 -8.28 21.63
N ALA A 69 -7.04 -8.00 22.02
CA ALA A 69 -6.57 -8.09 23.39
C ALA A 69 -6.08 -6.71 23.84
N TYR A 70 -6.21 -6.44 25.13
CA TYR A 70 -5.69 -5.21 25.72
C TYR A 70 -4.78 -5.55 26.89
N ASP A 71 -3.51 -5.20 26.74
CA ASP A 71 -2.53 -5.22 27.81
C ASP A 71 -2.64 -3.90 28.60
N ARG A 72 -3.05 -4.01 29.87
CA ARG A 72 -3.24 -2.85 30.74
C ARG A 72 -1.93 -2.24 31.22
N ASP A 73 -0.89 -3.05 31.38
CA ASP A 73 0.39 -2.63 31.92
C ASP A 73 1.16 -1.87 30.83
N ALA A 74 1.20 -2.43 29.62
CA ALA A 74 1.79 -1.79 28.45
C ALA A 74 0.88 -0.77 27.76
N ARG A 75 -0.38 -0.61 28.22
CA ARG A 75 -1.43 0.22 27.59
C ARG A 75 -1.57 -0.02 26.08
N THR A 76 -1.40 -1.27 25.67
CA THR A 76 -1.30 -1.66 24.27
C THR A 76 -2.51 -2.50 23.88
N ARG A 77 -3.17 -2.09 22.80
CA ARG A 77 -4.25 -2.86 22.17
C ARG A 77 -3.70 -3.64 20.99
N THR A 78 -3.87 -4.96 21.00
CA THR A 78 -3.49 -5.84 19.90
C THR A 78 -4.74 -6.30 19.16
N ILE A 79 -4.84 -5.97 17.88
CA ILE A 79 -5.91 -6.46 17.01
C ILE A 79 -5.57 -7.89 16.60
N LEU A 80 -6.40 -8.85 17.01
CA LEU A 80 -6.19 -10.27 16.74
C LEU A 80 -6.91 -10.73 15.47
N LYS A 81 -8.08 -10.12 15.17
CA LYS A 81 -8.88 -10.49 14.00
C LYS A 81 -9.64 -9.31 13.43
N ILE A 82 -9.59 -9.20 12.10
CA ILE A 82 -10.33 -8.23 11.30
C ILE A 82 -11.39 -8.99 10.48
N SER A 83 -12.64 -8.52 10.50
CA SER A 83 -13.71 -9.12 9.69
C SER A 83 -13.92 -8.44 8.35
N LYS A 84 -13.58 -7.15 8.24
CA LYS A 84 -13.79 -6.38 7.03
C LYS A 84 -12.79 -5.23 6.94
N VAL A 85 -12.25 -5.03 5.74
CA VAL A 85 -11.61 -3.78 5.33
C VAL A 85 -12.63 -3.02 4.49
N TYR A 86 -12.88 -1.76 4.84
CA TYR A 86 -13.83 -0.89 4.14
C TYR A 86 -13.13 -0.09 3.05
N ASP A 87 -12.05 0.59 3.42
CA ASP A 87 -11.30 1.45 2.52
C ASP A 87 -9.83 1.53 2.90
N VAL A 88 -9.03 1.95 1.93
CA VAL A 88 -7.66 2.46 2.07
C VAL A 88 -7.68 3.89 1.55
N SER A 89 -7.30 4.86 2.37
CA SER A 89 -7.47 6.27 2.07
C SER A 89 -6.16 7.01 2.16
N ALA A 90 -5.94 7.91 1.20
CA ALA A 90 -4.97 8.98 1.37
C ALA A 90 -5.53 9.96 2.42
N VAL A 91 -4.69 10.44 3.34
CA VAL A 91 -5.17 11.23 4.49
C VAL A 91 -4.27 12.40 4.79
N SER A 92 -4.87 13.48 5.33
CA SER A 92 -4.12 14.62 5.85
C SER A 92 -3.39 14.27 7.15
N TYR A 93 -4.06 13.52 8.04
CA TYR A 93 -3.54 13.11 9.34
C TYR A 93 -3.75 11.60 9.53
N PRO A 94 -2.69 10.79 9.54
CA PRO A 94 -2.84 9.35 9.68
C PRO A 94 -3.04 8.93 11.13
N ALA A 95 -3.77 7.84 11.33
CA ALA A 95 -3.82 7.17 12.64
C ALA A 95 -2.49 6.51 13.01
N ASN A 96 -1.69 6.13 12.00
CA ASN A 96 -0.34 5.60 12.16
C ASN A 96 0.66 6.43 11.32
N GLY A 97 1.65 7.03 11.99
CA GLY A 97 2.67 7.87 11.36
C GLY A 97 3.60 7.11 10.41
N ASP A 98 3.73 5.79 10.55
CA ASP A 98 4.64 4.94 9.76
C ASP A 98 4.07 4.55 8.39
N THR A 99 2.98 5.17 7.97
CA THR A 99 2.44 4.98 6.62
C THR A 99 3.18 5.84 5.60
N GLU A 100 3.28 5.33 4.38
CA GLU A 100 3.89 6.02 3.26
C GLU A 100 2.98 5.91 2.03
N ILE A 101 3.03 6.93 1.19
CA ILE A 101 2.37 6.96 -0.11
C ILE A 101 3.28 7.62 -1.13
N SER A 102 3.26 7.11 -2.35
CA SER A 102 4.07 7.64 -3.44
C SER A 102 3.28 7.57 -4.74
N ALA A 103 3.30 8.65 -5.50
CA ALA A 103 2.86 8.65 -6.88
C ALA A 103 3.97 8.01 -7.72
N ARG A 104 3.64 6.94 -8.43
CA ARG A 104 4.60 6.23 -9.31
C ARG A 104 4.03 6.18 -10.71
N SER A 105 4.86 6.50 -11.71
CA SER A 105 4.50 6.22 -13.09
C SER A 105 4.50 4.71 -13.32
N PHE A 106 3.55 4.21 -14.10
CA PHE A 106 3.52 2.80 -14.51
C PHE A 106 4.83 2.39 -15.20
N PHE A 107 5.40 3.28 -16.03
CA PHE A 107 6.67 3.05 -16.72
C PHE A 107 7.84 2.94 -15.75
N ASP A 108 7.92 3.84 -14.76
CA ASP A 108 8.98 3.81 -13.75
C ASP A 108 8.90 2.52 -12.91
N GLY A 109 7.69 2.06 -12.58
CA GLY A 109 7.48 0.81 -11.86
C GLY A 109 7.91 -0.44 -12.65
N VAL A 110 7.69 -0.47 -13.97
CA VAL A 110 8.15 -1.56 -14.85
C VAL A 110 9.68 -1.56 -14.92
N ILE A 111 10.30 -0.39 -15.11
CA ILE A 111 11.76 -0.24 -15.19
C ILE A 111 12.42 -0.67 -13.87
N GLU A 112 11.89 -0.23 -12.73
CA GLU A 112 12.41 -0.63 -11.41
C GLU A 112 12.31 -2.15 -11.19
N ARG A 113 11.21 -2.76 -11.63
CA ARG A 113 11.03 -4.22 -11.52
C ARG A 113 12.04 -4.98 -12.37
N GLU A 114 12.23 -4.59 -13.63
CA GLU A 114 13.23 -5.20 -14.50
C GLU A 114 14.65 -5.07 -13.94
N GLN A 115 14.99 -3.89 -13.39
CA GLN A 115 16.28 -3.65 -12.73
C GLN A 115 16.46 -4.55 -11.50
N ARG A 116 15.41 -4.73 -10.68
CA ARG A 116 15.44 -5.58 -9.49
C ARG A 116 15.66 -7.05 -9.87
N GLU A 117 14.91 -7.54 -10.84
CA GLU A 117 15.05 -8.91 -11.39
C GLU A 117 16.43 -9.12 -12.04
N ALA A 118 17.00 -8.12 -12.70
CA ALA A 118 18.35 -8.18 -13.25
C ALA A 118 19.43 -8.23 -12.15
N LEU A 119 19.28 -7.43 -11.09
CA LEU A 119 20.21 -7.40 -9.97
C LEU A 119 20.20 -8.73 -9.19
N GLU A 120 19.02 -9.31 -8.96
CA GLU A 120 18.86 -10.62 -8.35
C GLU A 120 19.52 -11.72 -9.17
N ARG A 121 19.27 -11.76 -10.48
CA ARG A 121 19.96 -12.70 -11.39
C ARG A 121 21.48 -12.56 -11.32
N ARG A 122 22.00 -11.33 -11.31
CA ARG A 122 23.44 -11.07 -11.19
C ARG A 122 23.99 -11.57 -9.85
N ARG A 123 23.29 -11.35 -8.73
CA ARG A 123 23.64 -11.88 -7.41
C ARG A 123 23.66 -13.41 -7.40
N GLN A 124 22.65 -14.05 -8.00
CA GLN A 124 22.55 -15.51 -8.11
C GLN A 124 23.76 -16.10 -8.85
N ILE A 125 24.12 -15.52 -10.00
CA ILE A 125 25.26 -15.94 -10.82
C ILE A 125 26.58 -15.78 -10.06
N LEU A 126 26.76 -14.64 -9.38
CA LEU A 126 27.97 -14.40 -8.58
C LEU A 126 28.11 -15.44 -7.46
N LYS A 127 26.99 -15.76 -6.79
CA LYS A 127 26.96 -16.75 -5.72
C LYS A 127 27.31 -18.15 -6.22
N ILE A 128 26.79 -18.54 -7.39
CA ILE A 128 27.12 -19.83 -8.02
C ILE A 128 28.60 -19.89 -8.41
N LYS A 129 29.13 -18.84 -9.05
CA LYS A 129 30.56 -18.78 -9.39
C LYS A 129 31.46 -18.92 -8.16
N LEU A 130 31.14 -18.20 -7.09
CA LEU A 130 31.89 -18.26 -5.84
C LEU A 130 31.84 -19.67 -5.20
N MET A 131 30.74 -20.41 -5.37
CA MET A 131 30.61 -21.79 -4.88
C MET A 131 31.32 -22.82 -5.78
N MET A 132 31.65 -22.46 -7.03
CA MET A 132 32.37 -23.33 -7.97
C MET A 132 33.90 -23.12 -7.93
N GLU A 133 34.38 -22.02 -7.34
CA GLU A 133 35.81 -21.71 -7.17
C GLU A 133 36.39 -22.18 -5.81
N VAL A 134 35.65 -22.99 -5.05
CA VAL A 134 36.09 -23.64 -3.79
C VAL A 134 36.30 -25.13 -4.00
#